data_AF-A0A2P4T6A8-F1
#
_entry.id   AF-A0A2P4T6A8-F1
#
_cell.length_a   1.000
_cell.length_b   1.000
_cell.length_c   1.000
_cell.angle_alpha   90.00
_cell.angle_beta   90.00
_cell.angle_gamma   90.00
#
_symmetry.space_group_name_H-M   'P 1'
#
loop_
_entity.id
_entity.type
_entity.pdbx_description
1 polymer ?
#
loop_
_entity_poly.entity_id
_entity_poly.type
_entity_poly.pdbx_seq_one_letter_code
_entity_poly.pdbx_strand_id
1 'polypeptide(L)'
;MAAAARSAVCSAMAGARGCVVLLAAALMLAGAVLGSEDRPRLLGAPVPVDENDEGLQRALQFAMAEYNRASNDKYTSQVVRILSAERQLVSGIKYSMRVEIGRTTCPKSSADLQSCKFHDEPEMAKSVSLKVEMETGYFSSVLNELQES
;
A
#
# COMPACT_ATOMS: atom_id res chain seq x y z
N MET A 1 35.25 3.47 27.41
CA MET A 1 35.00 3.64 28.87
C MET A 1 34.34 2.37 29.37
N ALA A 2 35.13 1.48 29.95
CA ALA A 2 34.67 0.26 30.59
C ALA A 2 34.46 0.54 32.09
N ALA A 3 33.32 0.12 32.64
CA ALA A 3 33.11 0.05 34.08
C ALA A 3 32.63 -1.37 34.42
N ALA A 4 33.50 -2.09 35.10
CA ALA A 4 33.31 -3.44 35.58
C ALA A 4 32.32 -3.44 36.76
N ALA A 5 31.20 -4.16 36.63
CA ALA A 5 30.41 -4.58 37.79
C ALA A 5 30.90 -5.96 38.24
N ARG A 6 31.42 -5.99 39.46
CA ARG A 6 32.19 -7.10 40.03
C ARG A 6 31.27 -8.29 40.30
N SER A 7 31.74 -9.46 39.88
CA SER A 7 31.19 -10.76 40.25
C SER A 7 31.17 -10.91 41.78
N ALA A 8 30.00 -11.17 42.34
CA ALA A 8 29.83 -11.69 43.69
C ALA A 8 28.92 -12.92 43.60
N VAL A 9 29.40 -13.96 42.93
CA VAL A 9 28.83 -15.31 43.04
C VAL A 9 29.26 -15.85 44.40
N CYS A 10 28.51 -15.52 45.45
CA CYS A 10 28.65 -16.17 46.74
C CYS A 10 27.80 -17.45 46.70
N SER A 11 28.48 -18.60 46.65
CA SER A 11 27.87 -19.92 46.65
C SER A 11 27.33 -20.27 48.03
N ALA A 12 26.08 -20.72 48.10
CA ALA A 12 25.63 -21.72 49.07
C ALA A 12 24.31 -22.33 48.57
N MET A 13 24.40 -23.51 47.95
CA MET A 13 23.24 -24.35 47.64
C MET A 13 22.73 -25.01 48.92
N ALA A 14 21.42 -24.92 49.17
CA ALA A 14 20.75 -25.84 50.10
C ALA A 14 19.32 -26.13 49.61
N GLY A 15 19.21 -27.13 48.73
CA GLY A 15 17.96 -27.82 48.45
C GLY A 15 17.65 -27.95 46.96
N ALA A 16 17.34 -29.19 46.53
CA ALA A 16 16.85 -29.51 45.19
C ALA A 16 15.62 -28.66 44.76
N ARG A 17 14.89 -28.10 45.74
CA ARG A 17 13.76 -27.19 45.52
C ARG A 17 14.18 -25.79 45.06
N GLY A 18 15.38 -25.32 45.44
CA GLY A 18 15.88 -23.98 45.08
C GLY A 18 16.31 -23.85 43.62
N CYS A 19 16.94 -24.89 43.07
CA CYS A 19 17.30 -24.93 41.64
C CYS A 19 16.07 -24.94 40.73
N VAL A 20 14.99 -25.63 41.12
CA VAL A 20 13.73 -25.66 40.35
C VAL A 20 13.06 -24.28 40.32
N VAL A 21 13.09 -23.55 41.43
CA VAL A 21 12.52 -22.19 41.52
C VAL A 21 13.31 -21.19 40.67
N LEU A 22 14.65 -21.29 40.64
CA LEU A 22 15.50 -20.42 39.83
C LEU A 22 15.35 -20.70 38.32
N LEU A 23 15.21 -21.97 37.91
CA LEU A 23 14.93 -22.34 36.53
C LEU A 23 13.52 -21.88 36.10
N ALA A 24 12.51 -22.05 36.95
CA ALA A 24 11.16 -21.56 36.67
C ALA A 24 11.10 -20.03 36.53
N ALA A 25 11.81 -19.29 37.39
CA ALA A 25 11.90 -17.84 37.29
C ALA A 25 12.56 -17.38 35.99
N ALA A 26 13.60 -18.08 35.52
CA ALA A 26 14.26 -17.77 34.25
C ALA A 26 13.35 -18.03 33.03
N LEU A 27 12.55 -19.11 33.04
CA LEU A 27 11.55 -19.37 31.99
C LEU A 27 10.42 -18.31 31.97
N MET A 28 9.99 -17.82 33.14
CA MET A 28 8.98 -16.76 33.24
C MET A 28 9.49 -15.40 32.76
N LEU A 29 10.79 -15.12 32.93
CA LEU A 29 11.43 -13.91 32.40
C LEU A 29 11.66 -13.98 30.88
N ALA A 30 11.84 -15.17 30.30
CA ALA A 30 11.93 -15.37 28.86
C ALA A 30 10.56 -15.35 28.15
N GLY A 31 9.47 -15.63 28.86
CA GLY A 31 8.10 -15.65 28.31
C GLY A 31 7.51 -14.28 27.97
N ALA A 32 8.15 -13.18 28.36
CA ALA A 32 7.63 -11.82 28.15
C ALA A 32 8.05 -11.16 26.82
N VAL A 33 8.81 -11.82 25.94
CA VAL A 33 9.42 -11.17 24.75
C VAL A 33 8.73 -11.53 23.42
N LEU A 34 7.70 -12.40 23.41
CA LEU A 34 6.95 -12.71 22.18
C LEU A 34 5.50 -12.25 22.27
N GLY A 35 5.31 -10.96 22.54
CA GLY A 35 4.08 -10.29 22.21
C GLY A 35 4.06 -10.00 20.71
N SER A 36 3.52 -10.91 19.91
CA SER A 36 3.12 -10.57 18.53
C SER A 36 2.07 -9.47 18.63
N GLU A 37 2.41 -8.25 18.21
CA GLU A 37 1.47 -7.13 18.12
C GLU A 37 0.43 -7.41 17.02
N ASP A 38 -0.54 -8.29 17.29
CA ASP A 38 -1.75 -8.38 16.48
C ASP A 38 -2.66 -7.22 16.88
N ARG A 39 -2.32 -6.01 16.37
CA ARG A 39 -3.16 -4.84 16.56
C ARG A 39 -4.49 -5.11 15.86
N PRO A 40 -5.64 -4.92 16.53
CA PRO A 40 -6.93 -5.13 15.90
C PRO A 40 -7.04 -4.23 14.67
N ARG A 41 -7.14 -4.83 13.48
CA ARG A 41 -7.40 -4.09 12.24
C ARG A 41 -8.75 -3.40 12.39
N LEU A 42 -8.73 -2.09 12.55
CA LEU A 42 -9.94 -1.27 12.60
C LEU A 42 -10.69 -1.45 11.27
N LEU A 43 -11.86 -2.08 11.34
CA LEU A 43 -12.72 -2.30 10.18
C LEU A 43 -13.27 -0.94 9.74
N GLY A 44 -12.69 -0.36 8.69
CA GLY A 44 -13.11 0.93 8.13
C GLY A 44 -12.09 2.06 8.19
N ALA A 45 -10.90 1.86 8.77
CA ALA A 45 -9.79 2.80 8.58
C ALA A 45 -9.17 2.64 7.19
N PRO A 46 -8.64 3.70 6.55
CA PRO A 46 -7.80 3.56 5.37
C PRO A 46 -6.57 2.71 5.68
N VAL A 47 -6.35 1.67 4.88
CA VAL A 47 -5.20 0.77 4.97
C VAL A 47 -4.38 0.89 3.69
N PRO A 48 -3.05 0.99 3.76
CA PRO A 48 -2.21 1.01 2.55
C PRO A 48 -2.42 -0.27 1.73
N VAL A 49 -2.42 -0.11 0.41
CA VAL A 49 -2.57 -1.22 -0.54
C VAL A 49 -1.35 -1.29 -1.45
N ASP A 50 -0.97 -2.51 -1.77
CA ASP A 50 0.13 -2.79 -2.68
C ASP A 50 -0.22 -2.39 -4.12
N GLU A 51 0.77 -1.92 -4.88
CA GLU A 51 0.58 -1.49 -6.28
C GLU A 51 0.15 -2.64 -7.21
N ASN A 52 0.35 -3.90 -6.78
CA ASN A 52 -0.04 -5.10 -7.50
C ASN A 52 -1.47 -5.60 -7.14
N ASP A 53 -2.21 -4.89 -6.28
CA ASP A 53 -3.61 -5.24 -5.99
C ASP A 53 -4.46 -5.10 -7.27
N GLU A 54 -5.10 -6.19 -7.69
CA GLU A 54 -5.89 -6.23 -8.93
C GLU A 54 -7.02 -5.18 -8.93
N GLY A 55 -7.64 -4.94 -7.77
CA GLY A 55 -8.70 -3.95 -7.63
C GLY A 55 -8.17 -2.52 -7.78
N LEU A 56 -7.00 -2.25 -7.21
CA LEU A 56 -6.31 -0.97 -7.40
C LEU A 56 -5.93 -0.75 -8.87
N GLN A 57 -5.34 -1.75 -9.54
CA GLN A 57 -4.94 -1.65 -10.94
C GLN A 57 -6.13 -1.40 -11.86
N ARG A 58 -7.24 -2.12 -11.62
CA ARG A 58 -8.47 -1.94 -12.38
C ARG A 58 -9.08 -0.56 -12.16
N ALA A 59 -9.05 -0.07 -10.91
CA ALA A 59 -9.51 1.26 -10.60
C ALA A 59 -8.64 2.34 -11.26
N LEU A 60 -7.32 2.14 -11.28
CA LEU A 60 -6.38 3.03 -11.95
C LEU A 60 -6.61 3.07 -13.46
N GLN A 61 -6.80 1.91 -14.10
CA GLN A 61 -7.09 1.83 -15.53
C GLN A 61 -8.37 2.57 -15.90
N PHE A 62 -9.45 2.37 -15.14
CA PHE A 62 -10.70 3.08 -15.35
C PHE A 62 -10.53 4.60 -15.19
N ALA A 63 -9.88 5.03 -14.11
CA ALA A 63 -9.63 6.44 -13.86
C ALA A 63 -8.80 7.10 -14.97
N MET A 64 -7.81 6.40 -15.51
CA MET A 64 -6.99 6.89 -16.63
C MET A 64 -7.76 6.93 -17.95
N ALA A 65 -8.60 5.94 -18.23
CA ALA A 65 -9.48 5.96 -19.39
C ALA A 65 -10.43 7.17 -19.33
N GLU A 66 -11.07 7.40 -18.18
CA GLU A 66 -12.00 8.52 -17.99
C GLU A 66 -11.27 9.87 -18.04
N TYR A 67 -10.10 9.99 -17.41
CA TYR A 67 -9.27 11.19 -17.49
C TYR A 67 -8.91 11.53 -18.94
N ASN A 68 -8.48 10.53 -19.73
CA ASN A 68 -8.12 10.74 -21.12
C ASN A 68 -9.33 11.10 -21.99
N ARG A 69 -10.51 10.56 -21.68
CA ARG A 69 -11.77 10.90 -22.36
C ARG A 69 -12.24 12.31 -22.04
N ALA A 70 -12.19 12.72 -20.78
CA ALA A 70 -12.67 14.03 -20.31
C ALA A 70 -11.67 15.16 -20.62
N SER A 71 -10.38 14.84 -20.73
CA SER A 71 -9.35 15.81 -21.06
C SER A 71 -9.50 16.32 -22.50
N ASN A 72 -9.31 17.63 -22.70
CA ASN A 72 -9.26 18.24 -24.05
C ASN A 72 -7.86 18.19 -24.68
N ASP A 73 -6.91 17.49 -24.05
CA ASP A 73 -5.57 17.32 -24.59
C ASP A 73 -5.59 16.49 -25.89
N LYS A 74 -4.74 16.86 -26.85
CA LYS A 74 -4.56 16.11 -28.10
C LYS A 74 -3.84 14.78 -27.85
N TYR A 75 -3.01 14.74 -26.81
CA TYR A 75 -2.23 13.58 -26.43
C TYR A 75 -2.87 12.83 -25.27
N THR A 76 -2.63 11.53 -25.21
CA THR A 76 -3.05 10.70 -24.08
C THR A 76 -2.06 10.86 -22.93
N SER A 77 -2.57 10.83 -21.70
CA SER A 77 -1.76 10.84 -20.49
C SER A 77 -1.67 9.44 -19.91
N GLN A 78 -0.51 9.12 -19.33
CA GLN A 78 -0.27 7.86 -18.63
C GLN A 78 0.30 8.11 -17.24
N VAL A 79 0.17 7.11 -16.39
CA VAL A 79 0.71 7.14 -15.02
C VAL A 79 2.22 6.98 -15.09
N VAL A 80 2.94 7.95 -14.54
CA VAL A 80 4.40 7.89 -14.34
C VAL A 80 4.71 7.04 -13.12
N ARG A 81 4.01 7.29 -12.00
CA ARG A 81 4.14 6.53 -10.76
C ARG A 81 2.93 6.70 -9.84
N ILE A 82 2.73 5.74 -8.96
CA ILE A 82 1.80 5.82 -7.85
C ILE A 82 2.56 6.40 -6.66
N LEU A 83 2.03 7.45 -6.04
CA LEU A 83 2.64 8.13 -4.88
C LEU A 83 2.14 7.54 -3.57
N SER A 84 0.87 7.15 -3.53
CA SER A 84 0.26 6.47 -2.39
C SER A 84 -1.04 5.79 -2.82
N ALA A 85 -1.31 4.59 -2.31
CA ALA A 85 -2.57 3.89 -2.52
C ALA A 85 -3.11 3.36 -1.19
N GLU A 86 -4.38 3.63 -0.94
CA GLU A 86 -5.09 3.25 0.27
C GLU A 86 -6.45 2.64 -0.08
N ARG A 87 -6.91 1.71 0.74
CA ARG A 87 -8.22 1.09 0.64
C ARG A 87 -8.97 1.22 1.95
N GLN A 88 -10.25 1.55 1.86
CA GLN A 88 -11.13 1.70 2.99
C GLN A 88 -12.42 0.91 2.79
N LEU A 89 -12.85 0.22 3.84
CA LEU A 89 -14.16 -0.45 3.86
C LEU A 89 -15.23 0.55 4.30
N VAL A 90 -16.19 0.82 3.41
CA VAL A 90 -17.34 1.72 3.60
C VAL A 90 -18.63 0.94 3.26
N SER A 91 -19.56 1.49 2.47
CA SER A 91 -20.65 0.75 1.81
C SER A 91 -20.18 -0.04 0.57
N GLY A 92 -18.99 -0.62 0.66
CA GLY A 92 -18.20 -1.17 -0.45
C GLY A 92 -16.71 -0.97 -0.17
N ILE A 93 -15.87 -1.18 -1.19
CA ILE A 93 -14.43 -0.89 -1.10
C ILE A 93 -14.15 0.45 -1.78
N LYS A 94 -13.64 1.43 -1.02
CA LYS A 94 -13.13 2.70 -1.55
C LYS A 94 -11.63 2.61 -1.74
N TYR A 95 -11.16 2.83 -2.96
CA TYR A 95 -9.75 3.01 -3.29
C TYR A 95 -9.44 4.51 -3.38
N SER A 96 -8.43 4.96 -2.64
CA SER A 96 -7.91 6.32 -2.69
C SER A 96 -6.46 6.25 -3.11
N MET A 97 -6.14 6.84 -4.24
CA MET A 97 -4.78 6.82 -4.79
C MET A 97 -4.33 8.21 -5.20
N ARG A 98 -3.06 8.52 -4.95
CA ARG A 98 -2.38 9.68 -5.51
C ARG A 98 -1.44 9.17 -6.58
N VAL A 99 -1.62 9.69 -7.79
CA VAL A 99 -0.85 9.26 -8.96
C VAL A 99 -0.25 10.46 -9.63
N GLU A 100 0.97 10.30 -10.11
CA GLU A 100 1.60 11.27 -10.98
C GLU A 100 1.35 10.84 -12.42
N ILE A 101 0.69 11.69 -13.19
CA ILE A 101 0.43 11.47 -14.61
C ILE A 101 1.37 12.33 -15.44
N GLY A 102 1.75 11.82 -16.60
CA GLY A 102 2.59 12.50 -17.58
C GLY A 102 1.98 12.42 -18.96
N ARG A 103 2.18 13.47 -19.76
CA ARG A 103 1.76 13.48 -21.16
C ARG A 103 2.64 12.54 -21.98
N THR A 104 2.01 11.73 -22.83
CA THR A 104 2.72 10.84 -23.75
C THR A 104 2.76 11.40 -25.16
N THR A 105 3.61 10.84 -26.01
CA THR A 105 3.72 11.19 -27.44
C THR A 105 2.55 10.68 -28.29
N CYS A 106 1.68 9.85 -27.71
CA CYS A 106 0.58 9.23 -28.45
C CYS A 106 -0.62 10.17 -28.54
N PRO A 107 -1.17 10.38 -29.75
CA PRO A 107 -2.43 11.09 -29.91
C PRO A 107 -3.59 10.21 -29.42
N LYS A 108 -4.66 10.83 -28.91
CA LYS A 108 -5.83 10.07 -28.43
C LYS A 108 -6.53 9.23 -29.50
N SER A 109 -6.29 9.52 -30.78
CA SER A 109 -6.84 8.79 -31.92
C SER A 109 -6.01 7.59 -32.38
N SER A 110 -4.84 7.32 -31.78
CA SER A 110 -4.03 6.15 -32.17
C SER A 110 -4.57 4.87 -31.55
N ALA A 111 -4.65 3.80 -32.35
CA ALA A 111 -5.05 2.47 -31.89
C ALA A 111 -3.99 1.78 -30.99
N ASP A 112 -2.73 2.20 -31.10
CA ASP A 112 -1.59 1.58 -30.41
C ASP A 112 -1.24 2.30 -29.10
N LEU A 113 -2.11 2.18 -28.08
CA LEU A 113 -1.89 2.79 -26.77
C LEU A 113 -0.87 2.02 -25.88
N GLN A 114 -0.49 0.80 -26.27
CA GLN A 114 0.33 -0.09 -25.45
C GLN A 114 1.84 0.25 -25.46
N SER A 115 2.32 1.08 -26.40
CA SER A 115 3.74 1.44 -26.53
C SER A 115 3.97 2.95 -26.62
N CYS A 116 3.25 3.73 -25.80
CA CYS A 116 3.41 5.17 -25.75
C CYS A 116 4.54 5.59 -24.83
N LYS A 117 5.44 6.46 -25.31
CA LYS A 117 6.52 7.03 -24.51
C LYS A 117 6.09 8.38 -23.94
N PHE A 118 6.67 8.76 -22.81
CA PHE A 118 6.52 10.12 -22.29
C PHE A 118 7.24 11.12 -23.20
N HIS A 119 6.77 12.37 -23.22
CA HIS A 119 7.53 13.44 -23.85
C HIS A 119 8.79 13.72 -23.03
N ASP A 120 9.96 13.75 -23.68
CA ASP A 120 11.24 14.09 -23.05
C ASP A 120 11.50 15.60 -22.99
N GLU A 121 10.80 16.38 -23.83
CA GLU A 121 10.98 17.83 -23.94
C GLU A 121 10.39 18.55 -22.71
N PRO A 122 11.15 19.38 -21.97
CA PRO A 122 10.70 19.95 -20.70
C PRO A 122 9.45 20.83 -20.80
N GLU A 123 9.15 21.40 -21.97
CA GLU A 123 7.93 22.18 -22.18
C GLU A 123 6.66 21.30 -22.30
N MET A 124 6.81 20.05 -22.73
CA MET A 124 5.71 19.10 -22.96
C MET A 124 5.67 17.94 -21.95
N ALA A 125 6.78 17.69 -21.25
CA ALA A 125 6.97 16.70 -20.18
C ALA A 125 6.33 17.13 -18.85
N LYS A 126 5.17 17.81 -18.89
CA LYS A 126 4.48 18.26 -17.68
C LYS A 126 3.87 17.06 -16.98
N SER A 127 4.40 16.73 -15.81
CA SER A 127 3.78 15.78 -14.89
C SER A 127 2.86 16.50 -13.91
N VAL A 128 1.71 15.91 -13.61
CA VAL A 128 0.72 16.46 -12.68
C VAL A 128 0.35 15.38 -11.68
N SER A 129 0.36 15.73 -10.39
CA SER A 129 -0.13 14.84 -9.34
C SER A 129 -1.64 14.99 -9.19
N LEU A 130 -2.37 13.89 -9.34
CA LEU A 130 -3.82 13.84 -9.19
C LEU A 130 -4.18 12.90 -8.03
N LYS A 131 -5.21 13.28 -7.28
CA LYS A 131 -5.86 12.40 -6.31
C LYS A 131 -7.08 11.78 -6.99
N VAL A 132 -7.12 10.47 -7.03
CA VAL A 132 -8.20 9.66 -7.61
C VAL A 132 -8.86 8.89 -6.48
N GLU A 133 -10.18 9.00 -6.38
CA GLU A 133 -10.98 8.22 -5.44
C GLU A 133 -12.02 7.43 -6.23
N MET A 134 -12.06 6.12 -5.97
CA MET A 134 -12.87 5.15 -6.71
C MET A 134 -13.62 4.27 -5.72
N GLU A 135 -14.94 4.20 -5.83
CA GLU A 135 -15.77 3.37 -4.96
C GLU A 135 -16.31 2.16 -5.75
N THR A 136 -15.93 0.96 -5.31
CA THR A 136 -16.33 -0.30 -5.98
C THR A 136 -17.83 -0.58 -5.98
N GLY A 137 -18.63 0.12 -5.16
CA GLY A 137 -20.09 0.10 -5.28
C GLY A 137 -20.59 0.57 -6.65
N TYR A 138 -19.80 1.37 -7.37
CA TYR A 138 -20.04 1.80 -8.76
C TYR A 138 -19.50 0.78 -9.80
N PHE A 139 -18.53 -0.04 -9.39
CA PHE A 139 -17.84 -1.01 -10.25
C PHE A 139 -18.72 -2.22 -10.59
N SER A 140 -19.61 -2.62 -9.67
CA SER A 140 -20.62 -3.66 -9.96
C SER A 140 -21.64 -3.21 -11.02
N SER A 141 -21.94 -1.91 -11.11
CA SER A 141 -22.86 -1.34 -12.11
C SER A 141 -22.20 -1.28 -13.48
N VAL A 142 -20.95 -0.79 -13.55
CA VAL A 142 -20.20 -0.62 -14.81
C VAL A 142 -19.71 -1.97 -15.37
N LEU A 143 -19.34 -2.94 -14.52
CA LEU A 143 -19.04 -4.30 -14.98
C LEU A 143 -20.27 -5.00 -15.60
N ASN A 144 -21.47 -4.69 -15.12
CA ASN A 144 -22.70 -5.21 -15.73
C ASN A 144 -22.90 -4.65 -17.14
N GLU A 145 -22.60 -3.37 -17.39
CA GLU A 145 -22.66 -2.78 -18.73
C GLU A 145 -21.60 -3.32 -19.70
N LEU A 146 -20.40 -3.65 -19.20
CA LEU A 146 -19.33 -4.22 -20.03
C LEU A 146 -19.50 -5.72 -20.34
N GLN A 147 -20.42 -6.41 -19.65
CA GLN A 147 -20.76 -7.81 -19.93
C GLN A 147 -21.95 -7.96 -20.88
N GLU A 148 -22.58 -6.84 -21.26
CA GLU A 148 -23.70 -6.75 -22.22
C GLU A 148 -23.31 -6.12 -23.58
N SER A 149 -22.01 -5.85 -23.82
CA SER A 149 -21.47 -5.31 -25.08
C SER A 149 -20.70 -6.35 -25.90
#